data_AF-A0A1G9RIK1-F1
#
_entry.id   AF-A0A1G9RIK1-F1
#
_cell.length_a   1.000
_cell.length_b   1.000
_cell.length_c   1.000
_cell.angle_alpha   90.00
_cell.angle_beta   90.00
_cell.angle_gamma   90.00
#
_symmetry.space_group_name_H-M   'P 1'
#
loop_
_entity.id
_entity.type
_entity.pdbx_description
1 polymer ?
#
loop_
_entity_poly.entity_id
_entity_poly.type
_entity_poly.pdbx_seq_one_letter_code
_entity_poly.pdbx_strand_id
1 'polypeptide(L)'
;MRTLICGVGLLLLFSLGVNAQNSPDCRTAIPVCADAPIMGVADGAGDIEDFDPEVIRTSGCLERGSLTPGGIEHNTSWFVFRAGTGGQVGFDLEALPVTGSGSPTAEWDFAVYGPDVDCADISSGDAQPIRCNYEVNNTNFTGIGVNPESGQVGAPNVPQSQNTYDEWLDVQPGEIYYILINNYNTNFDGDPEPFMLTFTGNSVEDDQNTALDCTLRDEFLGLDIIACEGDPDITLSALNTPAGPDINNVVWTVDYEDDGVVDDTLPGSGPFGAEYVVTSPNSGRYFAEVTTASGSPPTVADVGGILITFYGMPVLDRVDILDSNLSLDPDLNNIEILIDGDGSYEYAINGGEFQDDPFFNDVPPGVNTVIINDKNGCGITEPIEFLVVGYPKFFTPNNDGVHDVWSVYGLETITEATVSIFDRYGKLLRQLNANTIGWDGTLNGRPLPSTDYWFRLDHAGQEDAILIATPVKSHFTLKR
;
A
#
# COMPACT_ATOMS: atom_id res chain seq x y z
N MET A 1 19.86 -54.06 -60.12
CA MET A 1 20.15 -53.59 -58.74
C MET A 1 20.29 -52.08 -58.75
N ARG A 2 19.22 -51.34 -58.45
CA ARG A 2 19.26 -49.96 -57.95
C ARG A 2 18.01 -49.76 -57.11
N THR A 3 18.16 -49.94 -55.81
CA THR A 3 17.17 -49.72 -54.77
C THR A 3 17.05 -48.22 -54.51
N LEU A 4 15.83 -47.68 -54.58
CA LEU A 4 15.48 -46.38 -54.03
C LEU A 4 15.47 -46.51 -52.50
N ILE A 5 16.21 -45.64 -51.81
CA ILE A 5 16.07 -45.44 -50.37
C ILE A 5 15.23 -44.17 -50.20
N CYS A 6 14.02 -44.37 -49.67
CA CYS A 6 13.13 -43.31 -49.24
C CYS A 6 13.63 -42.81 -47.86
N GLY A 7 14.16 -41.60 -47.81
CA GLY A 7 14.55 -40.96 -46.54
C GLY A 7 13.32 -40.38 -45.87
N VAL A 8 12.88 -41.02 -44.78
CA VAL A 8 11.90 -40.47 -43.85
C VAL A 8 12.61 -39.36 -43.07
N GLY A 9 12.27 -38.10 -43.37
CA GLY A 9 12.68 -36.95 -42.57
C GLY A 9 12.02 -37.02 -41.21
N LEU A 10 12.82 -37.24 -40.17
CA LEU A 10 12.42 -37.14 -38.77
C LEU A 10 12.16 -35.66 -38.47
N LEU A 11 10.88 -35.24 -38.45
CA LEU A 11 10.51 -33.97 -37.83
C LEU A 11 10.82 -34.11 -36.33
N LEU A 12 11.92 -33.50 -35.89
CA LEU A 12 12.14 -33.19 -34.49
C LEU A 12 11.06 -32.17 -34.09
N LEU A 13 9.98 -32.66 -33.49
CA LEU A 13 9.12 -31.86 -32.63
C LEU A 13 9.99 -31.35 -31.49
N PHE A 14 10.52 -30.13 -31.61
CA PHE A 14 10.90 -29.37 -30.44
C PHE A 14 9.61 -29.13 -29.67
N SER A 15 9.42 -29.88 -28.58
CA SER A 15 8.50 -29.47 -27.52
C SER A 15 9.06 -28.17 -26.95
N LEU A 16 8.58 -27.04 -27.46
CA LEU A 16 8.67 -25.78 -26.74
C LEU A 16 7.92 -26.05 -25.43
N GLY A 17 8.67 -26.13 -24.32
CA GLY A 17 8.05 -26.16 -23.01
C GLY A 17 7.28 -24.86 -22.86
N VAL A 18 5.96 -24.95 -22.79
CA VAL A 18 5.14 -23.85 -22.31
C VAL A 18 5.35 -23.86 -20.81
N ASN A 19 6.15 -22.93 -20.30
CA ASN A 19 6.22 -22.72 -18.86
C ASN A 19 4.93 -21.97 -18.47
N ALA A 20 4.14 -22.55 -17.57
CA ALA A 20 3.09 -21.80 -16.90
C ALA A 20 3.77 -20.71 -16.05
N GLN A 21 3.20 -19.52 -16.06
CA GLN A 21 3.73 -18.38 -15.30
C GLN A 21 3.05 -18.32 -13.94
N ASN A 22 3.81 -17.89 -12.93
CA ASN A 22 3.30 -17.60 -11.60
C ASN A 22 3.71 -16.17 -11.22
N SER A 23 2.78 -15.43 -10.62
CA SER A 23 3.05 -14.21 -9.86
C SER A 23 2.49 -14.48 -8.45
N PRO A 24 3.33 -14.76 -7.46
CA PRO A 24 2.87 -15.05 -6.11
C PRO A 24 2.49 -13.80 -5.30
N ASP A 25 2.79 -12.59 -5.82
CA ASP A 25 2.59 -11.31 -5.13
C ASP A 25 1.50 -10.47 -5.80
N CYS A 26 0.57 -9.93 -5.01
CA CYS A 26 -0.56 -9.14 -5.47
C CYS A 26 -0.13 -7.90 -6.30
N ARG A 27 1.00 -7.28 -5.97
CA ARG A 27 1.54 -6.11 -6.70
C ARG A 27 1.95 -6.43 -8.14
N THR A 28 2.23 -7.70 -8.44
CA THR A 28 2.62 -8.14 -9.79
C THR A 28 1.57 -9.04 -10.43
N ALA A 29 0.33 -9.00 -9.93
CA ALA A 29 -0.78 -9.81 -10.38
C ALA A 29 -0.91 -9.82 -11.91
N ILE A 30 -1.05 -11.02 -12.48
CA ILE A 30 -1.03 -11.21 -13.93
C ILE A 30 -2.35 -10.71 -14.54
N PRO A 31 -2.34 -9.77 -15.50
CA PRO A 31 -3.54 -9.38 -16.23
C PRO A 31 -4.11 -10.52 -17.05
N VAL A 32 -5.41 -10.79 -16.91
CA VAL A 32 -6.10 -11.87 -17.61
C VAL A 32 -7.34 -11.42 -18.35
N CYS A 33 -7.72 -12.20 -19.37
CA CYS A 33 -8.95 -12.04 -20.13
C CYS A 33 -9.71 -13.38 -20.22
N ALA A 34 -10.98 -13.31 -20.63
CA ALA A 34 -11.84 -14.49 -20.72
C ALA A 34 -11.71 -15.24 -22.05
N ASP A 35 -10.92 -14.75 -23.01
CA ASP A 35 -10.83 -15.23 -24.41
C ASP A 35 -10.31 -16.68 -24.55
N ALA A 36 -9.63 -17.20 -23.53
CA ALA A 36 -9.19 -18.59 -23.46
C ALA A 36 -9.00 -19.06 -22.01
N PRO A 37 -9.00 -20.38 -21.75
CA PRO A 37 -8.54 -20.92 -20.48
C PRO A 37 -7.08 -20.56 -20.19
N ILE A 38 -6.81 -20.20 -18.94
CA ILE A 38 -5.49 -19.79 -18.45
C ILE A 38 -4.87 -20.97 -17.72
N MET A 39 -3.64 -21.32 -18.10
CA MET A 39 -2.86 -22.37 -17.45
C MET A 39 -1.89 -21.72 -16.48
N GLY A 40 -2.07 -21.96 -15.19
CA GLY A 40 -1.23 -21.42 -14.12
C GLY A 40 -0.53 -22.52 -13.33
N VAL A 41 0.46 -22.10 -12.56
CA VAL A 41 1.09 -22.89 -11.50
C VAL A 41 1.23 -21.98 -10.29
N ALA A 42 1.06 -22.53 -9.09
CA ALA A 42 1.33 -21.81 -7.86
C ALA A 42 2.53 -22.42 -7.14
N ASP A 43 3.46 -21.57 -6.70
CA ASP A 43 4.72 -21.96 -6.07
C ASP A 43 5.21 -20.83 -5.15
N GLY A 44 5.40 -21.13 -3.86
CA GLY A 44 5.89 -20.18 -2.86
C GLY A 44 4.89 -19.06 -2.51
N ALA A 45 5.30 -18.17 -1.60
CA ALA A 45 4.49 -17.01 -1.19
C ALA A 45 4.90 -15.71 -1.91
N GLY A 46 5.96 -15.74 -2.72
CA GLY A 46 6.51 -14.53 -3.34
C GLY A 46 7.68 -13.96 -2.57
N ASP A 47 8.12 -12.78 -3.02
CA ASP A 47 9.19 -12.01 -2.36
C ASP A 47 8.60 -10.98 -1.37
N ILE A 48 7.33 -10.62 -1.55
CA ILE A 48 6.54 -9.75 -0.67
C ILE A 48 5.56 -10.64 0.11
N GLU A 49 5.51 -10.43 1.43
CA GLU A 49 4.43 -11.00 2.24
C GLU A 49 3.22 -10.08 2.10
N ASP A 50 2.26 -10.45 1.24
CA ASP A 50 1.06 -9.64 1.00
C ASP A 50 0.17 -9.57 2.24
N PHE A 51 0.24 -10.54 3.16
CA PHE A 51 -0.46 -10.48 4.45
C PHE A 51 0.51 -10.67 5.62
N ASP A 52 0.87 -9.58 6.30
CA ASP A 52 1.75 -9.63 7.48
C ASP A 52 1.20 -10.64 8.52
N PRO A 53 1.88 -11.78 8.77
CA PRO A 53 1.36 -12.84 9.62
C PRO A 53 1.30 -12.47 11.12
N GLU A 54 1.94 -11.38 11.54
CA GLU A 54 1.88 -10.86 12.90
C GLU A 54 0.60 -10.03 13.13
N VAL A 55 0.20 -9.27 12.11
CA VAL A 55 -0.91 -8.31 12.13
C VAL A 55 -2.18 -8.91 11.54
N ILE A 56 -2.11 -9.46 10.32
CA ILE A 56 -3.23 -9.97 9.54
C ILE A 56 -3.32 -11.49 9.67
N ARG A 57 -4.32 -11.95 10.42
CA ARG A 57 -4.54 -13.39 10.68
C ARG A 57 -5.64 -14.01 9.82
N THR A 58 -6.48 -13.15 9.24
CA THR A 58 -7.64 -13.52 8.43
C THR A 58 -7.87 -12.44 7.39
N SER A 59 -8.26 -12.85 6.19
CA SER A 59 -8.77 -11.97 5.13
C SER A 59 -10.04 -12.60 4.56
N GLY A 60 -11.19 -12.05 4.96
CA GLY A 60 -12.50 -12.66 4.73
C GLY A 60 -12.59 -14.07 5.32
N CYS A 61 -12.77 -15.07 4.46
CA CYS A 61 -12.79 -16.48 4.86
C CYS A 61 -11.42 -17.16 4.78
N LEU A 62 -10.40 -16.51 4.22
CA LEU A 62 -9.05 -17.04 4.27
C LEU A 62 -8.47 -16.85 5.67
N GLU A 63 -7.93 -17.92 6.23
CA GLU A 63 -7.32 -17.93 7.54
C GLU A 63 -5.94 -18.59 7.48
N ARG A 64 -5.04 -18.21 8.39
CA ARG A 64 -3.80 -18.96 8.60
C ARG A 64 -4.13 -20.43 8.88
N GLY A 65 -3.52 -21.34 8.13
CA GLY A 65 -3.83 -22.74 8.33
C GLY A 65 -3.34 -23.30 9.67
N SER A 66 -4.08 -24.31 10.13
CA SER A 66 -4.02 -24.81 11.50
C SER A 66 -2.78 -25.67 11.83
N LEU A 67 -2.05 -26.15 10.82
CA LEU A 67 -1.03 -27.21 10.98
C LEU A 67 0.42 -26.71 10.81
N THR A 68 0.62 -25.53 10.24
CA THR A 68 1.95 -24.93 10.01
C THR A 68 1.91 -23.48 10.48
N PRO A 69 2.89 -23.00 11.24
CA PRO A 69 3.01 -21.57 11.50
C PRO A 69 3.38 -20.82 10.22
N GLY A 70 2.39 -20.44 9.41
CA GLY A 70 2.56 -19.60 8.21
C GLY A 70 1.54 -18.46 8.18
N GLY A 71 1.68 -17.51 7.25
CA GLY A 71 0.67 -16.49 6.98
C GLY A 71 -0.57 -17.05 6.27
N ILE A 72 -1.34 -16.18 5.63
CA ILE A 72 -2.45 -16.56 4.75
C ILE A 72 -1.91 -17.18 3.45
N GLU A 73 -0.74 -16.72 2.99
CA GLU A 73 -0.16 -17.10 1.70
C GLU A 73 0.59 -18.42 1.76
N HIS A 74 0.20 -19.33 0.87
CA HIS A 74 0.87 -20.60 0.71
C HIS A 74 0.75 -21.09 -0.74
N ASN A 75 1.84 -20.98 -1.51
CA ASN A 75 1.84 -21.32 -2.94
C ASN A 75 0.74 -20.55 -3.66
N THR A 76 0.98 -19.24 -3.76
CA THR A 76 0.02 -18.27 -4.26
C THR A 76 0.23 -18.01 -5.75
N SER A 77 -0.87 -17.62 -6.39
CA SER A 77 -0.89 -16.97 -7.70
C SER A 77 -1.91 -15.84 -7.68
N TRP A 78 -1.49 -14.66 -8.12
CA TRP A 78 -2.35 -13.49 -8.25
C TRP A 78 -2.64 -13.18 -9.71
N PHE A 79 -3.91 -12.89 -9.97
CA PHE A 79 -4.40 -12.44 -11.26
C PHE A 79 -5.24 -11.18 -11.09
N VAL A 80 -5.31 -10.37 -12.14
CA VAL A 80 -6.16 -9.19 -12.17
C VAL A 80 -6.97 -9.16 -13.47
N PHE A 81 -8.24 -8.80 -13.38
CA PHE A 81 -9.07 -8.57 -14.55
C PHE A 81 -9.87 -7.29 -14.43
N ARG A 82 -10.17 -6.69 -15.60
CA ARG A 82 -11.11 -5.58 -15.72
C ARG A 82 -12.36 -6.08 -16.43
N ALA A 83 -13.54 -5.81 -15.86
CA ALA A 83 -14.80 -6.13 -16.50
C ALA A 83 -14.99 -5.27 -17.76
N GLY A 84 -15.13 -5.91 -18.93
CA GLY A 84 -15.37 -5.22 -20.20
C GLY A 84 -16.86 -4.94 -20.44
N THR A 85 -17.73 -5.82 -19.95
CA THR A 85 -19.18 -5.65 -19.96
C THR A 85 -19.80 -5.93 -18.60
N GLY A 86 -20.92 -5.27 -18.30
CA GLY A 86 -21.66 -5.49 -17.06
C GLY A 86 -22.49 -6.78 -17.11
N GLY A 87 -22.63 -7.45 -15.96
CA GLY A 87 -23.34 -8.72 -15.86
C GLY A 87 -22.78 -9.60 -14.76
N GLN A 88 -23.08 -10.88 -14.83
CA GLN A 88 -22.54 -11.91 -13.95
C GLN A 88 -21.26 -12.47 -14.55
N VAL A 89 -20.19 -12.41 -13.75
CA VAL A 89 -18.90 -13.04 -14.02
C VAL A 89 -18.62 -14.04 -12.90
N GLY A 90 -18.07 -15.18 -13.27
CA GLY A 90 -17.53 -16.18 -12.38
C GLY A 90 -16.31 -16.83 -13.01
N PHE A 91 -15.80 -17.87 -12.37
CA PHE A 91 -14.74 -18.68 -12.93
C PHE A 91 -14.75 -20.08 -12.34
N ASP A 92 -14.24 -21.02 -13.12
CA ASP A 92 -13.92 -22.37 -12.69
C ASP A 92 -12.40 -22.47 -12.50
N LEU A 93 -11.99 -22.91 -11.32
CA LEU A 93 -10.61 -23.25 -11.01
C LEU A 93 -10.48 -24.77 -10.92
N GLU A 94 -9.88 -25.37 -11.95
CA GLU A 94 -9.68 -26.81 -12.06
C GLU A 94 -8.29 -27.22 -11.54
N ALA A 95 -8.27 -28.14 -10.57
CA ALA A 95 -7.05 -28.78 -10.12
C ALA A 95 -6.54 -29.77 -11.19
N LEU A 96 -5.30 -29.61 -11.62
CA LEU A 96 -4.69 -30.48 -12.64
C LEU A 96 -3.73 -31.49 -12.01
N PRO A 97 -3.57 -32.69 -12.59
CA PRO A 97 -2.61 -33.68 -12.10
C PRO A 97 -1.17 -33.18 -12.20
N VAL A 98 -0.41 -33.34 -11.12
CA VAL A 98 1.05 -33.17 -11.13
C VAL A 98 1.69 -34.26 -12.00
N THR A 99 2.80 -33.93 -12.66
CA THR A 99 3.48 -34.85 -13.58
C THR A 99 3.92 -36.12 -12.83
N GLY A 100 3.26 -37.25 -13.11
CA GLY A 100 3.60 -38.56 -12.55
C GLY A 100 2.69 -39.07 -11.44
N SER A 101 1.79 -38.26 -10.88
CA SER A 101 0.82 -38.69 -9.86
C SER A 101 -0.47 -39.29 -10.47
N GLY A 102 -0.84 -38.85 -11.68
CA GLY A 102 -2.06 -39.26 -12.38
C GLY A 102 -3.37 -38.79 -11.74
N SER A 103 -3.30 -38.05 -10.62
CA SER A 103 -4.44 -37.47 -9.88
C SER A 103 -4.06 -36.07 -9.39
N PRO A 104 -4.97 -35.09 -9.39
CA PRO A 104 -4.72 -33.81 -8.74
C PRO A 104 -4.47 -34.02 -7.24
N THR A 105 -3.54 -33.23 -6.68
CA THR A 105 -3.20 -33.25 -5.25
C THR A 105 -3.52 -31.90 -4.58
N ALA A 106 -3.44 -30.81 -5.34
CA ALA A 106 -3.84 -29.48 -4.92
C ALA A 106 -5.29 -29.42 -4.45
N GLU A 107 -5.50 -28.72 -3.35
CA GLU A 107 -6.79 -28.24 -2.89
C GLU A 107 -6.75 -26.71 -2.97
N TRP A 108 -7.32 -26.18 -4.04
CA TRP A 108 -7.28 -24.74 -4.29
C TRP A 108 -8.30 -24.02 -3.41
N ASP A 109 -7.81 -23.00 -2.73
CA ASP A 109 -8.58 -21.95 -2.09
C ASP A 109 -8.51 -20.70 -2.97
N PHE A 110 -9.50 -19.83 -2.87
CA PHE A 110 -9.45 -18.55 -3.58
C PHE A 110 -10.07 -17.41 -2.78
N ALA A 111 -9.65 -16.19 -3.14
CA ALA A 111 -10.32 -14.96 -2.74
C ALA A 111 -10.36 -13.98 -3.92
N VAL A 112 -11.42 -13.18 -4.00
CA VAL A 112 -11.57 -12.09 -4.95
C VAL A 112 -11.74 -10.79 -4.20
N TYR A 113 -10.91 -9.81 -4.55
CA TYR A 113 -10.94 -8.45 -4.00
C TYR A 113 -11.37 -7.47 -5.09
N GLY A 114 -12.16 -6.45 -4.70
CA GLY A 114 -12.68 -5.43 -5.61
C GLY A 114 -14.12 -5.02 -5.29
N PRO A 115 -14.76 -4.22 -6.17
CA PRO A 115 -14.12 -3.57 -7.32
C PRO A 115 -13.13 -2.48 -6.89
N ASP A 116 -12.14 -2.20 -7.74
CA ASP A 116 -11.24 -1.03 -7.69
C ASP A 116 -10.54 -0.83 -6.34
N VAL A 117 -9.97 -1.91 -5.81
CA VAL A 117 -9.12 -1.90 -4.60
C VAL A 117 -7.66 -1.92 -5.01
N ASP A 118 -6.81 -1.27 -4.22
CA ASP A 118 -5.37 -1.31 -4.41
C ASP A 118 -4.76 -2.46 -3.60
N CYS A 119 -3.62 -2.96 -4.09
CA CYS A 119 -2.90 -4.02 -3.40
C CYS A 119 -2.47 -3.61 -1.98
N ALA A 120 -2.18 -2.32 -1.75
CA ALA A 120 -1.86 -1.79 -0.42
C ALA A 120 -3.02 -2.00 0.58
N ASP A 121 -4.27 -1.77 0.15
CA ASP A 121 -5.46 -1.98 0.99
C ASP A 121 -5.68 -3.47 1.28
N ILE A 122 -5.37 -4.33 0.31
CA ILE A 122 -5.40 -5.79 0.51
C ILE A 122 -4.37 -6.19 1.56
N SER A 123 -3.16 -5.64 1.46
CA SER A 123 -2.05 -5.99 2.35
C SER A 123 -2.17 -5.42 3.76
N SER A 124 -2.80 -4.26 3.93
CA SER A 124 -3.15 -3.71 5.24
C SER A 124 -4.36 -4.40 5.88
N GLY A 125 -5.11 -5.18 5.10
CA GLY A 125 -6.37 -5.79 5.51
C GLY A 125 -7.57 -4.84 5.50
N ASP A 126 -7.40 -3.59 5.05
CA ASP A 126 -8.50 -2.63 4.89
C ASP A 126 -9.49 -3.08 3.80
N ALA A 127 -8.98 -3.71 2.74
CA ALA A 127 -9.78 -4.39 1.74
C ALA A 127 -10.02 -5.86 2.15
N GLN A 128 -11.29 -6.21 2.35
CA GLN A 128 -11.73 -7.59 2.56
C GLN A 128 -12.22 -8.20 1.25
N PRO A 129 -12.03 -9.52 1.02
CA PRO A 129 -12.46 -10.14 -0.21
C PRO A 129 -14.00 -10.15 -0.27
N ILE A 130 -14.52 -9.86 -1.45
CA ILE A 130 -15.96 -9.86 -1.73
C ILE A 130 -16.49 -11.27 -2.01
N ARG A 131 -15.61 -12.18 -2.42
CA ARG A 131 -15.89 -13.61 -2.59
C ARG A 131 -14.66 -14.38 -2.13
N CYS A 132 -14.87 -15.51 -1.49
CA CYS A 132 -13.76 -16.40 -1.16
C CYS A 132 -14.28 -17.79 -0.82
N ASN A 133 -13.45 -18.80 -1.06
CA ASN A 133 -13.78 -20.17 -0.69
C ASN A 133 -12.52 -20.93 -0.27
N TYR A 134 -12.66 -21.72 0.79
CA TYR A 134 -11.62 -22.62 1.30
C TYR A 134 -12.21 -23.99 1.74
N GLU A 135 -13.39 -24.34 1.21
CA GLU A 135 -14.05 -25.59 1.53
C GLU A 135 -13.35 -26.78 0.89
N VAL A 136 -13.33 -27.90 1.61
CA VAL A 136 -12.71 -29.13 1.12
C VAL A 136 -13.40 -29.60 -0.16
N ASN A 137 -12.58 -29.84 -1.18
CA ASN A 137 -13.04 -30.13 -2.53
C ASN A 137 -13.46 -31.61 -2.67
N ASN A 138 -14.72 -31.85 -3.02
CA ASN A 138 -15.22 -33.19 -3.41
C ASN A 138 -15.23 -33.41 -4.94
N THR A 139 -14.84 -32.37 -5.69
CA THR A 139 -14.71 -32.31 -7.16
C THR A 139 -13.33 -31.73 -7.49
N ASN A 140 -12.89 -31.80 -8.75
CA ASN A 140 -11.65 -31.12 -9.15
C ASN A 140 -11.79 -29.59 -9.25
N PHE A 141 -12.97 -29.06 -8.94
CA PHE A 141 -13.35 -27.67 -9.19
C PHE A 141 -13.72 -26.92 -7.91
N THR A 142 -13.22 -25.69 -7.81
CA THR A 142 -13.68 -24.61 -6.93
C THR A 142 -13.92 -23.36 -7.78
N GLY A 143 -14.60 -22.33 -7.27
CA GLY A 143 -14.71 -21.07 -7.99
C GLY A 143 -15.95 -20.23 -7.70
N ILE A 144 -16.42 -19.49 -8.69
CA ILE A 144 -17.56 -18.57 -8.58
C ILE A 144 -18.62 -18.96 -9.60
N GLY A 145 -19.87 -19.10 -9.16
CA GLY A 145 -21.00 -19.39 -10.03
C GLY A 145 -21.59 -20.78 -9.80
N VAL A 146 -21.42 -21.71 -10.73
CA VAL A 146 -22.00 -23.06 -10.65
C VAL A 146 -20.95 -24.10 -10.96
N ASN A 147 -20.76 -25.05 -10.03
CA ASN A 147 -19.80 -26.12 -10.20
C ASN A 147 -20.13 -26.97 -11.46
N PRO A 148 -19.19 -27.09 -12.42
CA PRO A 148 -19.45 -27.75 -13.71
C PRO A 148 -19.59 -29.28 -13.58
N GLU A 149 -19.04 -29.88 -12.52
CA GLU A 149 -19.10 -31.32 -12.28
C GLU A 149 -20.35 -31.72 -11.48
N SER A 150 -20.64 -31.00 -10.40
CA SER A 150 -21.75 -31.33 -9.48
C SER A 150 -23.06 -30.61 -9.80
N GLY A 151 -23.02 -29.50 -10.52
CA GLY A 151 -24.16 -28.59 -10.74
C GLY A 151 -24.56 -27.81 -9.48
N GLN A 152 -23.74 -27.84 -8.44
CA GLN A 152 -23.98 -27.08 -7.22
C GLN A 152 -23.84 -25.58 -7.48
N VAL A 153 -24.87 -24.82 -7.12
CA VAL A 153 -24.85 -23.36 -7.21
C VAL A 153 -24.06 -22.81 -6.04
N GLY A 154 -23.18 -21.85 -6.35
CA GLY A 154 -22.38 -21.15 -5.36
C GLY A 154 -23.23 -20.38 -4.35
N ALA A 155 -22.71 -20.28 -3.14
CA ALA A 155 -23.34 -19.58 -2.03
C ALA A 155 -22.25 -19.01 -1.12
N PRO A 156 -22.56 -18.01 -0.26
CA PRO A 156 -21.57 -17.44 0.63
C PRO A 156 -20.85 -18.51 1.43
N ASN A 157 -19.54 -18.35 1.62
CA ASN A 157 -18.75 -19.30 2.38
C ASN A 157 -19.37 -19.57 3.75
N VAL A 158 -19.60 -20.85 4.03
CA VAL A 158 -19.96 -21.34 5.35
C VAL A 158 -19.03 -22.51 5.66
N PRO A 159 -18.21 -22.42 6.74
CA PRO A 159 -17.30 -23.49 7.13
C PRO A 159 -18.00 -24.85 7.22
N GLN A 160 -17.38 -25.87 6.62
CA GLN A 160 -17.85 -27.26 6.58
C GLN A 160 -19.15 -27.48 5.79
N SER A 161 -19.54 -26.54 4.93
CA SER A 161 -20.69 -26.69 4.04
C SER A 161 -20.44 -27.62 2.86
N GLN A 162 -19.17 -27.88 2.53
CA GLN A 162 -18.73 -28.60 1.33
C GLN A 162 -19.15 -27.92 0.03
N ASN A 163 -19.52 -26.63 0.08
CA ASN A 163 -19.79 -25.85 -1.12
C ASN A 163 -18.50 -25.16 -1.57
N THR A 164 -17.92 -25.63 -2.66
CA THR A 164 -16.66 -25.13 -3.21
C THR A 164 -16.86 -23.94 -4.14
N TYR A 165 -18.11 -23.47 -4.30
CA TYR A 165 -18.44 -22.33 -5.14
C TYR A 165 -19.05 -21.20 -4.32
N ASP A 166 -18.65 -19.97 -4.62
CA ASP A 166 -19.28 -18.75 -4.11
C ASP A 166 -20.25 -18.14 -5.15
N GLU A 167 -21.09 -17.20 -4.71
CA GLU A 167 -22.09 -16.53 -5.55
C GLU A 167 -21.45 -15.75 -6.70
N TRP A 168 -22.14 -15.64 -7.84
CA TRP A 168 -21.74 -14.82 -8.97
C TRP A 168 -21.26 -13.41 -8.57
N LEU A 169 -20.28 -12.88 -9.30
CA LEU A 169 -19.88 -11.47 -9.23
C LEU A 169 -20.78 -10.66 -10.16
N ASP A 170 -21.56 -9.73 -9.61
CA ASP A 170 -22.28 -8.75 -10.40
C ASP A 170 -21.34 -7.56 -10.68
N VAL A 171 -20.85 -7.45 -11.91
CA VAL A 171 -19.84 -6.46 -12.33
C VAL A 171 -20.45 -5.37 -13.23
N GLN A 172 -19.81 -4.21 -13.25
CA GLN A 172 -20.02 -3.11 -14.18
C GLN A 172 -18.82 -2.92 -15.10
N PRO A 173 -19.01 -2.40 -16.34
CA PRO A 173 -17.88 -2.12 -17.23
C PRO A 173 -16.87 -1.16 -16.59
N GLY A 174 -15.59 -1.55 -16.62
CA GLY A 174 -14.47 -0.77 -16.11
C GLY A 174 -13.98 -1.16 -14.72
N GLU A 175 -14.77 -1.90 -13.94
CA GLU A 175 -14.39 -2.34 -12.59
C GLU A 175 -13.24 -3.35 -12.64
N ILE A 176 -12.25 -3.17 -11.75
CA ILE A 176 -11.06 -4.02 -11.62
C ILE A 176 -11.19 -4.95 -10.41
N TYR A 177 -10.76 -6.20 -10.57
CA TYR A 177 -10.79 -7.22 -9.53
C TYR A 177 -9.50 -8.03 -9.49
N TYR A 178 -9.01 -8.29 -8.28
CA TYR A 178 -7.88 -9.19 -8.02
C TYR A 178 -8.39 -10.57 -7.61
N ILE A 179 -7.75 -11.62 -8.11
CA ILE A 179 -8.00 -13.01 -7.75
C ILE A 179 -6.73 -13.55 -7.10
N LEU A 180 -6.83 -13.94 -5.84
CA LEU A 180 -5.85 -14.75 -5.14
C LEU A 180 -6.23 -16.21 -5.30
N ILE A 181 -5.32 -17.01 -5.83
CA ILE A 181 -5.37 -18.48 -5.82
C ILE A 181 -4.34 -18.95 -4.81
N ASN A 182 -4.76 -19.76 -3.86
CA ASN A 182 -3.93 -20.20 -2.75
C ASN A 182 -3.99 -21.72 -2.63
N ASN A 183 -2.87 -22.36 -2.29
CA ASN A 183 -2.82 -23.81 -2.08
C ASN A 183 -2.09 -24.15 -0.79
N TYR A 184 -2.89 -24.26 0.27
CA TYR A 184 -2.39 -24.59 1.60
C TYR A 184 -1.86 -26.03 1.71
N ASN A 185 -2.40 -26.94 0.90
CA ASN A 185 -2.12 -28.36 0.99
C ASN A 185 -1.11 -28.77 -0.08
N THR A 186 0.17 -28.44 0.12
CA THR A 186 1.20 -28.99 -0.76
C THR A 186 1.13 -30.51 -0.75
N ASN A 187 1.24 -31.10 -1.92
CA ASN A 187 1.44 -32.53 -2.22
C ASN A 187 2.60 -33.25 -1.45
N PHE A 188 3.13 -32.66 -0.38
CA PHE A 188 4.20 -33.15 0.49
C PHE A 188 5.59 -33.29 -0.17
N ASP A 189 5.77 -32.82 -1.41
CA ASP A 189 7.08 -32.83 -2.09
C ASP A 189 7.65 -31.44 -2.38
N GLY A 190 6.82 -30.39 -2.30
CA GLY A 190 7.24 -28.99 -2.48
C GLY A 190 7.39 -28.59 -3.94
N ASP A 191 6.82 -29.36 -4.88
CA ASP A 191 6.79 -29.00 -6.29
C ASP A 191 5.59 -28.08 -6.61
N PRO A 192 5.72 -27.17 -7.61
CA PRO A 192 4.62 -26.34 -8.09
C PRO A 192 3.42 -27.18 -8.57
N GLU A 193 2.21 -26.77 -8.20
CA GLU A 193 0.98 -27.45 -8.62
C GLU A 193 0.24 -26.68 -9.71
N PRO A 194 -0.14 -27.34 -10.82
CA PRO A 194 -0.81 -26.69 -11.94
C PRO A 194 -2.33 -26.58 -11.75
N PHE A 195 -2.90 -25.53 -12.32
CA PHE A 195 -4.35 -25.34 -12.41
C PHE A 195 -4.77 -24.79 -13.77
N MET A 196 -6.07 -24.89 -14.06
CA MET A 196 -6.70 -24.19 -15.17
C MET A 196 -7.76 -23.23 -14.62
N LEU A 197 -7.66 -21.95 -15.01
CA LEU A 197 -8.65 -20.93 -14.70
C LEU A 197 -9.48 -20.63 -15.95
N THR A 198 -10.80 -20.76 -15.86
CA THR A 198 -11.74 -20.50 -16.96
C THR A 198 -12.85 -19.57 -16.50
N PHE A 199 -12.99 -18.40 -17.12
CA PHE A 199 -14.08 -17.48 -16.81
C PHE A 199 -15.44 -17.98 -17.30
N THR A 200 -16.49 -17.72 -16.52
CA THR A 200 -17.87 -18.16 -16.77
C THR A 200 -18.88 -17.04 -16.42
N GLY A 201 -20.18 -17.29 -16.60
CA GLY A 201 -21.25 -16.36 -16.28
C GLY A 201 -21.86 -15.69 -17.51
N ASN A 202 -23.00 -15.01 -17.34
CA ASN A 202 -23.78 -14.50 -18.48
C ASN A 202 -23.01 -13.46 -19.32
N SER A 203 -22.13 -12.66 -18.70
CA SER A 203 -21.31 -11.66 -19.40
C SER A 203 -20.34 -12.37 -20.35
N VAL A 204 -19.74 -13.48 -19.88
CA VAL A 204 -18.81 -14.31 -20.66
C VAL A 204 -19.53 -15.13 -21.73
N GLU A 205 -20.71 -15.66 -21.43
CA GLU A 205 -21.54 -16.40 -22.38
C GLU A 205 -22.08 -15.52 -23.52
N ASP A 206 -22.36 -14.25 -23.25
CA ASP A 206 -22.84 -13.29 -24.24
C ASP A 206 -21.73 -12.95 -25.26
N ASP A 207 -20.52 -12.63 -24.81
CA ASP A 207 -19.33 -12.50 -25.66
C ASP A 207 -18.01 -12.64 -24.87
N GLN A 208 -17.39 -13.81 -25.01
CA GLN A 208 -16.15 -14.17 -24.34
C GLN A 208 -14.96 -13.22 -24.62
N ASN A 209 -14.96 -12.51 -25.77
CA ASN A 209 -13.87 -11.59 -26.13
C ASN A 209 -14.04 -10.18 -25.54
N THR A 210 -15.23 -9.83 -25.07
CA THR A 210 -15.52 -8.49 -24.53
C THR A 210 -16.01 -8.50 -23.09
N ALA A 211 -16.31 -9.69 -22.53
CA ALA A 211 -16.73 -9.84 -21.15
C ALA A 211 -15.72 -9.26 -20.17
N LEU A 212 -14.44 -9.52 -20.43
CA LEU A 212 -13.31 -8.88 -19.79
C LEU A 212 -12.62 -7.95 -20.80
N ASP A 213 -12.09 -6.83 -20.31
CA ASP A 213 -11.36 -5.88 -21.13
C ASP A 213 -9.96 -6.44 -21.44
N CYS A 214 -9.83 -7.15 -22.56
CA CYS A 214 -8.55 -7.72 -22.99
C CYS A 214 -7.49 -6.65 -23.32
N THR A 215 -7.81 -5.35 -23.39
CA THR A 215 -6.78 -4.31 -23.55
C THR A 215 -5.86 -4.23 -22.33
N LEU A 216 -6.31 -4.72 -21.17
CA LEU A 216 -5.47 -4.91 -19.99
C LEU A 216 -4.32 -5.91 -20.25
N ARG A 217 -4.45 -6.83 -21.22
CA ARG A 217 -3.33 -7.70 -21.66
C ARG A 217 -2.35 -6.96 -22.57
N ASP A 218 -2.78 -5.88 -23.24
CA ASP A 218 -1.85 -5.03 -23.98
C ASP A 218 -1.00 -4.18 -23.01
N GLU A 219 -1.50 -3.94 -21.80
CA GLU A 219 -0.78 -3.45 -20.60
C GLU A 219 -0.12 -4.63 -19.85
N PHE A 220 0.68 -5.43 -20.58
CA PHE A 220 1.20 -6.71 -20.09
C PHE A 220 2.21 -6.60 -18.94
N LEU A 221 2.68 -5.38 -18.61
CA LEU A 221 3.50 -5.17 -17.43
C LEU A 221 2.70 -5.17 -16.13
N GLY A 222 1.37 -5.05 -16.20
CA GLY A 222 0.47 -5.01 -15.04
C GLY A 222 -0.11 -3.63 -14.79
N LEU A 223 -0.73 -3.48 -13.62
CA LEU A 223 -1.24 -2.20 -13.13
C LEU A 223 -0.15 -1.42 -12.40
N ASP A 224 -0.35 -0.12 -12.23
CA ASP A 224 0.56 0.74 -11.46
C ASP A 224 0.79 0.18 -10.04
N ILE A 225 2.05 0.25 -9.58
CA ILE A 225 2.50 -0.34 -8.33
C ILE A 225 2.83 0.77 -7.32
N ILE A 226 2.22 0.67 -6.14
CA ILE A 226 2.64 1.38 -4.95
C ILE A 226 3.55 0.44 -4.14
N ALA A 227 4.74 0.90 -3.82
CA ALA A 227 5.75 0.17 -3.05
C ALA A 227 6.38 1.07 -1.99
N CYS A 228 7.13 0.47 -1.07
CA CYS A 228 7.76 1.16 0.03
C CYS A 228 9.28 1.17 -0.12
N GLU A 229 9.91 2.27 0.30
CA GLU A 229 11.38 2.34 0.27
C GLU A 229 11.99 1.25 1.15
N GLY A 230 12.81 0.39 0.55
CA GLY A 230 13.43 -0.76 1.19
C GLY A 230 12.70 -2.08 0.94
N ASP A 231 11.57 -2.07 0.24
CA ASP A 231 10.92 -3.29 -0.23
C ASP A 231 11.86 -4.10 -1.15
N PRO A 232 11.67 -5.43 -1.21
CA PRO A 232 12.28 -6.29 -2.22
C PRO A 232 12.14 -5.74 -3.64
N ASP A 233 13.11 -6.11 -4.50
CA ASP A 233 13.13 -5.64 -5.88
C ASP A 233 11.91 -6.15 -6.66
N ILE A 234 11.30 -5.28 -7.47
CA ILE A 234 10.14 -5.62 -8.29
C ILE A 234 10.62 -6.16 -9.63
N THR A 235 10.25 -7.40 -9.96
CA THR A 235 10.58 -8.01 -11.25
C THR A 235 9.45 -7.78 -12.26
N LEU A 236 9.71 -6.92 -13.24
CA LEU A 236 8.83 -6.73 -14.40
C LEU A 236 9.12 -7.79 -15.46
N SER A 237 8.07 -8.31 -16.11
CA SER A 237 8.19 -9.36 -17.11
C SER A 237 7.40 -9.05 -18.38
N ALA A 238 8.10 -9.05 -19.51
CA ALA A 238 7.49 -8.99 -20.84
C ALA A 238 7.08 -10.38 -21.36
N LEU A 239 7.18 -11.44 -20.55
CA LEU A 239 6.80 -12.80 -20.98
C LEU A 239 5.28 -12.96 -21.14
N ASN A 240 4.47 -12.07 -20.57
CA ASN A 240 3.01 -12.03 -20.70
C ASN A 240 2.51 -11.21 -21.89
N THR A 241 3.43 -10.69 -22.70
CA THR A 241 3.09 -9.90 -23.88
C THR A 241 2.20 -10.65 -24.88
N PRO A 242 1.34 -9.96 -25.63
CA PRO A 242 0.59 -10.55 -26.75
C PRO A 242 1.43 -11.25 -27.83
N ALA A 243 2.75 -11.03 -27.89
CA ALA A 243 3.63 -11.79 -28.77
C ALA A 243 3.78 -13.28 -28.36
N GLY A 244 3.41 -13.64 -27.12
CA GLY A 244 3.54 -14.99 -26.60
C GLY A 244 4.97 -15.52 -26.73
N PRO A 245 5.19 -16.75 -27.25
CA PRO A 245 6.54 -17.31 -27.41
C PRO A 245 7.36 -16.67 -28.54
N ASP A 246 6.81 -15.73 -29.32
CA ASP A 246 7.46 -15.12 -30.48
C ASP A 246 8.37 -13.93 -30.12
N ILE A 247 9.05 -13.98 -28.97
CA ILE A 247 9.94 -12.92 -28.48
C ILE A 247 11.35 -13.12 -29.06
N ASN A 248 11.91 -12.08 -29.69
CA ASN A 248 13.31 -12.06 -30.12
C ASN A 248 14.20 -11.17 -29.26
N ASN A 249 13.72 -10.00 -28.85
CA ASN A 249 14.43 -9.07 -27.99
C ASN A 249 13.43 -8.13 -27.30
N VAL A 250 13.72 -7.72 -26.07
CA VAL A 250 12.97 -6.68 -25.36
C VAL A 250 13.87 -5.47 -25.10
N VAL A 251 13.32 -4.28 -25.30
CA VAL A 251 13.94 -2.99 -24.96
C VAL A 251 13.15 -2.38 -23.82
N TRP A 252 13.84 -2.03 -22.74
CA TRP A 252 13.27 -1.38 -21.57
C TRP A 252 13.64 0.09 -21.56
N THR A 253 12.70 0.95 -21.21
CA THR A 253 12.91 2.38 -21.02
C THR A 253 12.18 2.88 -19.79
N VAL A 254 12.61 4.00 -19.22
CA VAL A 254 11.99 4.62 -18.05
C VAL A 254 11.86 6.13 -18.22
N ASP A 255 10.77 6.67 -17.69
CA ASP A 255 10.50 8.09 -17.45
C ASP A 255 10.43 8.24 -15.91
N TYR A 256 11.48 8.78 -15.29
CA TYR A 256 11.62 8.81 -13.84
C TYR A 256 10.66 9.82 -13.19
N GLU A 257 10.36 10.90 -13.89
CA GLU A 257 9.49 11.98 -13.41
C GLU A 257 8.01 11.82 -13.81
N ASP A 258 7.67 10.78 -14.58
CA ASP A 258 6.37 10.56 -15.22
C ASP A 258 5.86 11.82 -15.95
N ASP A 259 6.77 12.52 -16.63
CA ASP A 259 6.48 13.79 -17.31
C ASP A 259 6.18 13.64 -18.81
N GLY A 260 6.20 12.40 -19.29
CA GLY A 260 6.00 11.98 -20.68
C GLY A 260 7.28 11.93 -21.50
N VAL A 261 8.46 12.08 -20.88
CA VAL A 261 9.77 12.02 -21.54
C VAL A 261 10.57 10.84 -21.02
N VAL A 262 10.94 9.93 -21.94
CA VAL A 262 11.87 8.84 -21.60
C VAL A 262 13.26 9.40 -21.30
N ASP A 263 13.77 9.09 -20.12
CA ASP A 263 15.08 9.49 -19.64
C ASP A 263 16.17 8.51 -20.04
N ASP A 264 15.92 7.21 -19.83
CA ASP A 264 16.94 6.17 -19.93
C ASP A 264 16.46 4.90 -20.64
N THR A 265 17.43 4.18 -21.22
CA THR A 265 17.26 2.83 -21.76
C THR A 265 17.95 1.84 -20.83
N LEU A 266 17.20 0.82 -20.39
CA LEU A 266 17.59 -0.06 -19.30
C LEU A 266 18.02 -1.45 -19.83
N PRO A 267 19.02 -2.09 -19.22
CA PRO A 267 19.47 -3.42 -19.64
C PRO A 267 18.55 -4.51 -19.06
N GLY A 268 17.73 -5.12 -19.91
CA GLY A 268 16.93 -6.29 -19.53
C GLY A 268 17.78 -7.51 -19.14
N SER A 269 17.23 -8.36 -18.29
CA SER A 269 17.76 -9.63 -17.82
C SER A 269 16.98 -10.82 -18.41
N GLY A 270 17.42 -12.03 -18.09
CA GLY A 270 16.74 -13.25 -18.53
C GLY A 270 16.87 -13.54 -20.04
N PRO A 271 16.19 -14.60 -20.53
CA PRO A 271 16.12 -14.91 -21.96
C PRO A 271 15.57 -13.72 -22.75
N PHE A 272 16.24 -13.36 -23.86
CA PHE A 272 15.86 -12.25 -24.75
C PHE A 272 15.82 -10.85 -24.09
N GLY A 273 16.30 -10.71 -22.85
CA GLY A 273 16.15 -9.47 -22.07
C GLY A 273 14.72 -9.24 -21.57
N ALA A 274 13.90 -10.29 -21.48
CA ALA A 274 12.47 -10.20 -21.25
C ALA A 274 12.06 -9.81 -19.82
N GLU A 275 13.01 -9.69 -18.90
CA GLU A 275 12.74 -9.27 -17.53
C GLU A 275 13.52 -8.00 -17.20
N TYR A 276 13.02 -7.20 -16.28
CA TYR A 276 13.76 -6.09 -15.70
C TYR A 276 13.47 -5.99 -14.21
N VAL A 277 14.52 -5.75 -13.42
CA VAL A 277 14.43 -5.68 -11.96
C VAL A 277 14.52 -4.23 -11.53
N VAL A 278 13.43 -3.73 -10.96
CA VAL A 278 13.31 -2.37 -10.42
C VAL A 278 13.69 -2.41 -8.94
N THR A 279 14.79 -1.76 -8.59
CA THR A 279 15.26 -1.71 -7.19
C THR A 279 14.71 -0.48 -6.49
N SER A 280 14.33 -0.60 -5.22
CA SER A 280 13.97 0.55 -4.39
C SER A 280 15.14 1.57 -4.29
N PRO A 281 14.88 2.89 -4.28
CA PRO A 281 13.59 3.57 -4.41
C PRO A 281 13.41 4.20 -5.81
N ASN A 282 13.73 3.47 -6.89
CA ASN A 282 13.66 4.02 -8.24
C ASN A 282 12.20 4.10 -8.72
N SER A 283 11.48 5.13 -8.31
CA SER A 283 10.15 5.44 -8.84
C SER A 283 10.24 5.87 -10.31
N GLY A 284 9.19 5.61 -11.09
CA GLY A 284 9.10 6.03 -12.49
C GLY A 284 8.12 5.20 -13.29
N ARG A 285 7.82 5.65 -14.51
CA ARG A 285 7.05 4.89 -15.49
C ARG A 285 7.97 4.06 -16.38
N TYR A 286 7.83 2.74 -16.29
CA TYR A 286 8.63 1.77 -17.03
C TYR A 286 7.87 1.27 -18.26
N PHE A 287 8.57 1.16 -19.38
CA PHE A 287 8.02 0.70 -20.64
C PHE A 287 8.81 -0.47 -21.20
N ALA A 288 8.13 -1.34 -21.94
CA ALA A 288 8.72 -2.47 -22.64
C ALA A 288 8.30 -2.50 -24.10
N GLU A 289 9.28 -2.54 -25.01
CA GLU A 289 9.08 -2.79 -26.44
C GLU A 289 9.69 -4.15 -26.83
N VAL A 290 8.84 -5.06 -27.29
CA VAL A 290 9.18 -6.40 -27.75
C VAL A 290 9.35 -6.39 -29.26
N THR A 291 10.50 -6.84 -29.75
CA THR A 291 10.71 -7.21 -31.15
C THR A 291 10.38 -8.68 -31.34
N THR A 292 9.51 -9.02 -32.30
CA THR A 292 9.12 -10.42 -32.52
C THR A 292 10.11 -11.19 -33.39
N ALA A 293 10.20 -12.51 -33.20
CA ALA A 293 11.08 -13.36 -34.00
C ALA A 293 10.51 -13.62 -35.41
N SER A 294 9.18 -13.69 -35.55
CA SER A 294 8.51 -13.84 -36.84
C SER A 294 8.53 -12.56 -37.70
N GLY A 295 8.63 -11.39 -37.06
CA GLY A 295 8.50 -10.08 -37.69
C GLY A 295 7.04 -9.70 -38.03
N SER A 296 6.04 -10.37 -37.46
CA SER A 296 4.62 -10.10 -37.72
C SER A 296 3.73 -10.38 -36.48
N PRO A 297 3.33 -9.34 -35.72
CA PRO A 297 3.70 -7.93 -35.90
C PRO A 297 5.20 -7.71 -35.66
N PRO A 298 5.86 -6.71 -36.27
CA PRO A 298 7.29 -6.50 -36.07
C PRO A 298 7.65 -6.15 -34.61
N THR A 299 6.77 -5.40 -33.95
CA THR A 299 6.90 -5.03 -32.54
C THR A 299 5.56 -5.15 -31.81
N VAL A 300 5.64 -5.41 -30.51
CA VAL A 300 4.55 -5.32 -29.52
C VAL A 300 5.10 -4.47 -28.38
N ALA A 301 4.36 -3.46 -27.92
CA ALA A 301 4.84 -2.56 -26.88
C ALA A 301 3.76 -2.34 -25.84
N ASP A 302 4.16 -2.28 -24.58
CA ASP A 302 3.34 -1.71 -23.52
C ASP A 302 3.51 -0.19 -23.60
N VAL A 303 2.57 0.46 -24.28
CA VAL A 303 2.62 1.91 -24.54
C VAL A 303 2.16 2.75 -23.36
N GLY A 304 1.35 2.16 -22.47
CA GLY A 304 0.93 2.78 -21.22
C GLY A 304 2.04 2.74 -20.18
N GLY A 305 2.87 1.69 -20.25
CA GLY A 305 3.89 1.42 -19.25
C GLY A 305 3.27 1.16 -17.89
N ILE A 306 4.13 0.84 -16.92
CA ILE A 306 3.76 0.65 -15.53
C ILE A 306 4.39 1.75 -14.69
N LEU A 307 3.57 2.52 -13.96
CA LEU A 307 4.10 3.47 -12.98
C LEU A 307 4.39 2.74 -11.68
N ILE A 308 5.63 2.84 -11.22
CA ILE A 308 6.03 2.35 -9.91
C ILE A 308 6.36 3.56 -9.04
N THR A 309 5.70 3.66 -7.90
CA THR A 309 5.93 4.74 -6.93
C THR A 309 6.38 4.14 -5.60
N PHE A 310 7.62 4.41 -5.21
CA PHE A 310 8.15 4.10 -3.88
C PHE A 310 7.85 5.25 -2.91
N TYR A 311 7.21 4.95 -1.79
CA TYR A 311 7.01 5.89 -0.68
C TYR A 311 7.91 5.55 0.50
N GLY A 312 8.52 6.58 1.09
CA GLY A 312 9.32 6.44 2.30
C GLY A 312 8.46 6.36 3.56
N MET A 313 9.05 5.86 4.66
CA MET A 313 8.41 5.97 5.97
C MET A 313 8.11 7.44 6.31
N PRO A 314 6.98 7.72 6.97
CA PRO A 314 6.62 9.09 7.38
C PRO A 314 7.69 9.71 8.28
N VAL A 315 8.15 10.91 7.93
CA VAL A 315 9.09 11.71 8.74
C VAL A 315 8.41 12.99 9.21
N LEU A 316 8.30 13.19 10.52
CA LEU A 316 7.80 14.44 11.07
C LEU A 316 8.81 15.57 10.83
N ASP A 317 8.45 16.57 10.02
CA ASP A 317 9.26 17.80 9.82
C ASP A 317 9.14 18.69 11.05
N ARG A 318 7.92 19.15 11.35
CA ARG A 318 7.66 20.01 12.51
C ARG A 318 6.18 20.02 12.91
N VAL A 319 5.92 20.59 14.08
CA VAL A 319 4.58 20.91 14.56
C VAL A 319 4.46 22.42 14.70
N ASP A 320 3.45 23.02 14.09
CA ASP A 320 3.20 24.45 14.17
C ASP A 320 1.97 24.72 15.07
N ILE A 321 2.14 25.55 16.10
CA ILE A 321 1.06 26.14 16.88
C ILE A 321 0.39 27.21 16.03
N LEU A 322 -0.88 27.00 15.73
CA LEU A 322 -1.69 27.90 14.93
C LEU A 322 -2.11 29.11 15.76
N ASP A 323 -1.38 30.22 15.60
CA ASP A 323 -1.71 31.52 16.19
C ASP A 323 -2.82 32.17 15.33
N SER A 324 -4.01 31.56 15.30
CA SER A 324 -5.13 32.04 14.49
C SER A 324 -6.38 32.30 15.33
N ASN A 325 -6.98 33.43 14.98
CA ASN A 325 -8.24 34.02 15.45
C ASN A 325 -9.49 33.12 15.16
N LEU A 326 -9.29 31.81 14.98
CA LEU A 326 -10.29 30.79 14.61
C LEU A 326 -10.78 29.99 15.81
N SER A 327 -10.06 30.02 16.93
CA SER A 327 -10.58 29.51 18.20
C SER A 327 -11.54 30.55 18.82
N LEU A 328 -12.75 30.12 19.15
CA LEU A 328 -13.68 30.90 19.99
C LEU A 328 -13.15 31.06 21.43
N ASP A 329 -12.11 30.31 21.80
CA ASP A 329 -11.47 30.34 23.10
C ASP A 329 -9.94 30.56 22.98
N PRO A 330 -9.41 31.72 23.38
CA PRO A 330 -7.99 32.05 23.25
C PRO A 330 -7.06 31.18 24.11
N ASP A 331 -7.58 30.33 25.00
CA ASP A 331 -6.79 29.44 25.85
C ASP A 331 -6.51 28.06 25.22
N LEU A 332 -7.07 27.77 24.03
CA LEU A 332 -6.82 26.51 23.31
C LEU A 332 -5.52 26.57 22.51
N ASN A 333 -4.73 25.50 22.52
CA ASN A 333 -3.58 25.34 21.63
C ASN A 333 -4.00 24.48 20.44
N ASN A 334 -4.16 25.13 19.28
CA ASN A 334 -4.39 24.42 18.04
C ASN A 334 -3.05 24.19 17.35
N ILE A 335 -2.85 23.02 16.77
CA ILE A 335 -1.61 22.67 16.07
C ILE A 335 -1.90 22.17 14.66
N GLU A 336 -0.88 22.28 13.82
CA GLU A 336 -0.77 21.63 12.51
C GLU A 336 0.48 20.75 12.49
N ILE A 337 0.33 19.52 12.02
CA ILE A 337 1.42 18.55 11.88
C ILE A 337 1.93 18.63 10.44
N LEU A 338 3.23 18.89 10.26
CA LEU A 338 3.87 18.97 8.96
C LEU A 338 4.86 17.82 8.79
N ILE A 339 4.74 17.10 7.68
CA ILE A 339 5.52 15.91 7.35
C ILE A 339 6.50 16.23 6.21
N ASP A 340 7.68 15.62 6.25
CA ASP A 340 8.61 15.53 5.12
C ASP A 340 8.44 14.14 4.50
N GLY A 341 7.58 14.05 3.49
CA GLY A 341 7.20 12.81 2.85
C GLY A 341 6.21 13.05 1.71
N ASP A 342 6.16 12.12 0.76
CA ASP A 342 5.35 12.17 -0.46
C ASP A 342 4.14 11.22 -0.43
N GLY A 343 3.97 10.46 0.66
CA GLY A 343 2.84 9.56 0.87
C GLY A 343 1.55 10.25 1.30
N SER A 344 0.52 9.42 1.54
CA SER A 344 -0.78 9.87 2.06
C SER A 344 -0.89 9.47 3.52
N TYR A 345 -0.95 10.45 4.43
CA TYR A 345 -0.83 10.18 5.86
C TYR A 345 -2.12 10.42 6.64
N GLU A 346 -2.27 9.70 7.74
CA GLU A 346 -3.21 10.00 8.82
C GLU A 346 -2.48 10.12 10.16
N TYR A 347 -3.10 10.82 11.10
CA TYR A 347 -2.45 11.28 12.33
C TYR A 347 -3.27 10.92 13.56
N ALA A 348 -2.60 10.45 14.60
CA ALA A 348 -3.18 10.29 15.93
C ALA A 348 -2.29 10.98 16.96
N ILE A 349 -2.86 11.81 17.83
CA ILE A 349 -2.12 12.41 18.96
C ILE A 349 -2.54 11.78 20.29
N ASN A 350 -1.58 11.61 21.20
CA ASN A 350 -1.82 11.18 22.59
C ASN A 350 -2.65 9.89 22.73
N GLY A 351 -2.54 8.96 21.78
CA GLY A 351 -3.30 7.70 21.75
C GLY A 351 -4.78 7.85 21.40
N GLY A 352 -5.17 8.95 20.75
CA GLY A 352 -6.49 9.13 20.14
C GLY A 352 -6.68 8.31 18.87
N GLU A 353 -7.85 8.47 18.24
CA GLU A 353 -8.15 7.87 16.93
C GLU A 353 -7.38 8.60 15.82
N PHE A 354 -7.11 7.89 14.72
CA PHE A 354 -6.54 8.48 13.52
C PHE A 354 -7.52 9.42 12.81
N GLN A 355 -6.99 10.48 12.21
CA GLN A 355 -7.69 11.35 11.28
C GLN A 355 -6.80 11.74 10.11
N ASP A 356 -7.39 11.94 8.93
CA ASP A 356 -6.68 12.42 7.73
C ASP A 356 -6.24 13.90 7.86
N ASP A 357 -6.89 14.66 8.74
CA ASP A 357 -6.64 16.09 8.87
C ASP A 357 -5.43 16.36 9.80
N PRO A 358 -4.41 17.11 9.35
CA PRO A 358 -3.22 17.41 10.16
C PRO A 358 -3.50 18.43 11.27
N PHE A 359 -4.72 18.96 11.40
CA PHE A 359 -5.13 19.94 12.39
C PHE A 359 -5.71 19.30 13.65
N PHE A 360 -5.13 19.64 14.80
CA PHE A 360 -5.63 19.24 16.11
C PHE A 360 -5.99 20.46 16.95
N ASN A 361 -7.15 20.40 17.61
CA ASN A 361 -7.66 21.49 18.46
C ASN A 361 -7.49 21.15 19.94
N ASP A 362 -7.30 22.18 20.77
CA ASP A 362 -7.21 22.04 22.24
C ASP A 362 -6.16 21.01 22.69
N VAL A 363 -4.97 21.05 22.09
CA VAL A 363 -3.87 20.18 22.50
C VAL A 363 -3.32 20.67 23.85
N PRO A 364 -3.20 19.79 24.85
CA PRO A 364 -2.77 20.21 26.18
C PRO A 364 -1.32 20.71 26.14
N PRO A 365 -0.98 21.72 26.95
CA PRO A 365 0.39 22.19 27.05
C PRO A 365 1.26 21.14 27.75
N GLY A 366 2.51 21.03 27.32
CA GLY A 366 3.45 19.99 27.77
C GLY A 366 3.82 19.01 26.65
N VAL A 367 4.43 17.90 27.05
CA VAL A 367 4.85 16.84 26.12
C VAL A 367 3.61 16.08 25.65
N ASN A 368 3.47 16.01 24.35
CA ASN A 368 2.45 15.27 23.62
C ASN A 368 3.15 14.26 22.72
N THR A 369 2.41 13.27 22.23
CA THR A 369 2.89 12.34 21.21
C THR A 369 2.06 12.42 19.95
N VAL A 370 2.69 12.22 18.80
CA VAL A 370 2.03 11.96 17.52
C VAL A 370 2.47 10.60 16.99
N ILE A 371 1.52 9.87 16.41
CA ILE A 371 1.76 8.72 15.56
C ILE A 371 1.28 9.09 14.17
N ILE A 372 2.12 8.86 13.16
CA ILE A 372 1.81 9.11 11.75
C ILE A 372 1.75 7.74 11.07
N ASN A 373 0.64 7.45 10.39
CA ASN A 373 0.47 6.23 9.62
C ASN A 373 0.44 6.60 8.13
N ASP A 374 1.25 5.91 7.32
CA ASP A 374 1.15 5.99 5.86
C ASP A 374 0.04 5.07 5.36
N LYS A 375 -0.97 5.65 4.73
CA LYS A 375 -2.13 4.94 4.17
C LYS A 375 -1.75 4.10 2.95
N ASN A 376 -0.59 4.32 2.37
CA ASN A 376 -0.03 3.46 1.32
C ASN A 376 0.58 2.16 1.90
N GLY A 377 0.57 1.98 3.23
CA GLY A 377 1.09 0.77 3.89
C GLY A 377 2.59 0.79 4.16
N CYS A 378 3.28 1.89 3.90
CA CYS A 378 4.75 2.01 4.06
C CYS A 378 5.23 2.26 5.49
N GLY A 379 4.33 2.12 6.45
CA GLY A 379 4.65 2.02 7.86
C GLY A 379 3.98 3.08 8.72
N ILE A 380 4.09 2.82 10.02
CA ILE A 380 3.58 3.66 11.10
C ILE A 380 4.75 4.09 11.98
N THR A 381 4.80 5.35 12.36
CA THR A 381 5.86 5.81 13.26
C THR A 381 5.63 5.23 14.66
N GLU A 382 6.71 4.99 15.41
CA GLU A 382 6.63 4.96 16.87
C GLU A 382 6.09 6.31 17.39
N PRO A 383 5.53 6.40 18.61
CA PRO A 383 5.08 7.66 19.17
C PRO A 383 6.21 8.70 19.22
N ILE A 384 6.11 9.75 18.42
CA ILE A 384 7.08 10.85 18.37
C ILE A 384 6.66 11.92 19.37
N GLU A 385 7.55 12.24 20.31
CA GLU A 385 7.31 13.29 21.30
C GLU A 385 7.46 14.69 20.69
N PHE A 386 6.47 15.55 20.94
CA PHE A 386 6.54 16.98 20.67
C PHE A 386 6.01 17.82 21.84
N LEU A 387 6.55 19.02 22.03
CA LEU A 387 6.22 19.91 23.13
C LEU A 387 5.32 21.04 22.66
N VAL A 388 4.12 21.12 23.22
CA VAL A 388 3.24 22.29 23.08
C VAL A 388 3.55 23.28 24.20
N VAL A 389 4.13 24.42 23.83
CA VAL A 389 4.50 25.48 24.76
C VAL A 389 3.25 26.29 25.15
N GLY A 390 2.64 25.92 26.27
CA GLY A 390 1.51 26.67 26.82
C GLY A 390 1.93 27.90 27.61
N TYR A 391 1.09 28.93 27.60
CA TYR A 391 1.24 30.11 28.46
C TYR A 391 -0.11 30.79 28.67
N PRO A 392 -0.37 31.42 29.83
CA PRO A 392 -1.57 32.21 30.02
C PRO A 392 -1.61 33.39 29.05
N LYS A 393 -2.73 33.60 28.36
CA LYS A 393 -2.92 34.79 27.52
C LYS A 393 -3.09 36.06 28.34
N PHE A 394 -3.43 35.95 29.63
CA PHE A 394 -3.45 37.08 30.56
C PHE A 394 -3.12 36.66 32.00
N PHE A 395 -2.80 37.65 32.83
CA PHE A 395 -2.65 37.46 34.27
C PHE A 395 -3.05 38.74 35.04
N THR A 396 -3.44 38.60 36.30
CA THR A 396 -3.98 39.64 37.18
C THR A 396 -3.17 39.75 38.47
N PRO A 397 -2.01 40.44 38.48
CA PRO A 397 -1.18 40.59 39.68
C PRO A 397 -1.83 41.56 40.68
N ASN A 398 -2.88 41.10 41.37
CA ASN A 398 -3.68 41.82 42.36
C ASN A 398 -3.51 41.22 43.78
N ASN A 399 -2.71 40.16 43.91
CA ASN A 399 -2.39 39.45 45.14
C ASN A 399 -3.62 38.80 45.81
N ASP A 400 -4.55 38.29 45.01
CA ASP A 400 -5.68 37.48 45.48
C ASP A 400 -5.41 35.96 45.47
N GLY A 401 -4.23 35.56 44.97
CA GLY A 401 -3.79 34.17 44.84
C GLY A 401 -4.16 33.52 43.51
N VAL A 402 -4.84 34.22 42.59
CA VAL A 402 -5.33 33.68 41.31
C VAL A 402 -4.75 34.49 40.15
N HIS A 403 -4.06 33.80 39.23
CA HIS A 403 -3.38 34.43 38.08
C HIS A 403 -2.44 35.59 38.45
N ASP A 404 -1.80 35.54 39.62
CA ASP A 404 -0.90 36.61 40.08
C ASP A 404 0.46 36.63 39.37
N VAL A 405 0.86 35.51 38.77
CA VAL A 405 2.12 35.37 38.05
C VAL A 405 1.89 34.83 36.64
N TRP A 406 2.70 35.31 35.71
CA TRP A 406 2.75 34.81 34.35
C TRP A 406 3.98 33.91 34.15
N SER A 407 3.81 32.72 33.61
CA SER A 407 4.88 31.78 33.28
C SER A 407 4.56 31.04 31.99
N VAL A 408 5.57 30.40 31.42
CA VAL A 408 5.43 29.49 30.28
C VAL A 408 5.51 28.06 30.84
N TYR A 409 4.62 27.19 30.40
CA TYR A 409 4.54 25.78 30.80
C TYR A 409 5.50 24.92 29.96
N GLY A 410 6.06 23.87 30.56
CA GLY A 410 6.94 22.93 29.87
C GLY A 410 8.40 23.38 29.74
N LEU A 411 8.80 24.52 30.32
CA LEU A 411 10.19 25.01 30.26
C LEU A 411 11.20 24.03 30.87
N GLU A 412 10.78 23.21 31.83
CA GLU A 412 11.58 22.17 32.47
C GLU A 412 11.98 21.02 31.55
N THR A 413 11.26 20.84 30.44
CA THR A 413 11.53 19.82 29.42
C THR A 413 12.48 20.32 28.33
N ILE A 414 12.77 21.63 28.30
CA ILE A 414 13.57 22.29 27.27
C ILE A 414 14.98 22.58 27.81
N THR A 415 15.99 22.09 27.10
CA THR A 415 17.39 22.35 27.44
C THR A 415 17.76 23.81 27.15
N GLU A 416 18.34 24.47 28.17
CA GLU A 416 18.73 25.90 28.14
C GLU A 416 17.60 26.89 27.81
N ALA A 417 16.34 26.54 28.14
CA ALA A 417 15.20 27.43 27.93
C ALA A 417 15.31 28.77 28.69
N THR A 418 15.18 29.86 27.92
CA THR A 418 15.12 31.23 28.41
C THR A 418 13.93 31.97 27.78
N VAL A 419 12.98 32.39 28.61
CA VAL A 419 11.86 33.24 28.17
C VAL A 419 12.21 34.69 28.44
N SER A 420 12.30 35.50 27.40
CA SER A 420 12.53 36.94 27.48
C SER A 420 11.22 37.70 27.28
N ILE A 421 10.86 38.59 28.21
CA ILE A 421 9.62 39.40 28.17
C ILE A 421 9.96 40.85 27.82
N PHE A 422 9.20 41.43 26.90
CA PHE A 422 9.42 42.74 26.31
C PHE A 422 8.19 43.65 26.40
N ASP A 423 8.41 44.97 26.43
CA ASP A 423 7.35 45.94 26.19
C ASP A 423 7.03 46.12 24.69
N ARG A 424 6.01 46.92 24.38
CA ARG A 424 5.60 47.27 22.99
C ARG A 424 6.68 47.93 22.13
N TYR A 425 7.80 48.36 22.71
CA TYR A 425 8.92 48.98 22.00
C TYR A 425 10.11 48.01 21.87
N GLY A 426 9.95 46.75 22.30
CA GLY A 426 10.99 45.73 22.26
C GLY A 426 12.01 45.85 23.38
N LYS A 427 11.75 46.64 24.44
CA LYS A 427 12.66 46.73 25.59
C LYS A 427 12.50 45.49 26.46
N LEU A 428 13.61 44.79 26.72
CA LEU A 428 13.65 43.67 27.66
C LEU A 428 13.29 44.12 29.09
N LEU A 429 12.31 43.45 29.69
CA LEU A 429 11.79 43.73 31.03
C LEU A 429 12.20 42.65 32.03
N ARG A 430 12.09 41.38 31.62
CA ARG A 430 12.30 40.22 32.50
C ARG A 430 12.81 39.03 31.69
N GLN A 431 13.57 38.16 32.34
CA GLN A 431 13.89 36.84 31.82
C GLN A 431 13.43 35.78 32.82
N LEU A 432 12.88 34.69 32.32
CA LEU A 432 12.47 33.50 33.06
C LEU A 432 13.25 32.30 32.52
N ASN A 433 13.42 31.29 33.36
CA ASN A 433 13.96 29.98 33.00
C ASN A 433 13.17 28.89 33.75
N ALA A 434 13.52 27.62 33.56
CA ALA A 434 12.87 26.48 34.22
C ALA A 434 12.80 26.55 35.75
N ASN A 435 13.67 27.34 36.40
CA ASN A 435 13.70 27.51 37.85
C ASN A 435 12.92 28.74 38.35
N THR A 436 12.29 29.49 37.44
CA THR A 436 11.58 30.73 37.77
C THR A 436 10.09 30.44 37.93
N ILE A 437 9.52 30.83 39.10
CA ILE A 437 8.08 30.63 39.40
C ILE A 437 7.18 31.40 38.42
N GLY A 438 7.65 32.54 37.89
CA GLY A 438 6.92 33.38 36.94
C GLY A 438 7.26 34.86 37.10
N TRP A 439 6.47 35.72 36.45
CA TRP A 439 6.57 37.17 36.50
C TRP A 439 5.30 37.80 37.08
N ASP A 440 5.47 38.64 38.09
CA ASP A 440 4.39 39.34 38.82
C ASP A 440 4.00 40.69 38.20
N GLY A 441 4.48 41.00 36.99
CA GLY A 441 4.19 42.27 36.33
C GLY A 441 4.95 43.47 36.89
N THR A 442 6.04 43.25 37.62
CA THR A 442 6.90 44.32 38.16
C THR A 442 8.24 44.44 37.44
N LEU A 443 8.80 45.66 37.42
CA LEU A 443 10.17 45.95 37.01
C LEU A 443 10.87 46.75 38.11
N ASN A 444 11.95 46.21 38.68
CA ASN A 444 12.66 46.81 39.81
C ASN A 444 11.73 47.14 41.00
N GLY A 445 10.77 46.25 41.28
CA GLY A 445 9.78 46.40 42.35
C GLY A 445 8.67 47.41 42.06
N ARG A 446 8.59 47.97 40.84
CA ARG A 446 7.50 48.88 40.45
C ARG A 446 6.50 48.18 39.55
N PRO A 447 5.19 48.30 39.80
CA PRO A 447 4.15 47.73 38.94
C PRO A 447 4.21 48.34 37.53
N LEU A 448 4.25 47.52 36.49
CA LEU A 448 4.17 47.97 35.09
C LEU A 448 2.71 48.19 34.63
N PRO A 449 2.43 49.00 33.60
CA PRO A 449 1.06 49.30 33.15
C PRO A 449 0.25 48.06 32.72
N SER A 450 -1.09 48.14 32.85
CA SER A 450 -2.00 47.14 32.26
C SER A 450 -2.07 47.33 30.76
N THR A 451 -1.41 46.44 30.02
CA THR A 451 -1.27 46.46 28.55
C THR A 451 -0.77 45.10 28.09
N ASP A 452 -0.53 44.95 26.79
CA ASP A 452 0.07 43.75 26.22
C ASP A 452 1.60 43.80 26.32
N TYR A 453 2.17 42.62 26.52
CA TYR A 453 3.59 42.35 26.58
C TYR A 453 3.91 41.21 25.62
N TRP A 454 5.13 41.19 25.10
CA TRP A 454 5.58 40.17 24.16
C TRP A 454 6.60 39.29 24.83
N PHE A 455 6.65 38.02 24.47
CA PHE A 455 7.71 37.15 24.90
C PHE A 455 8.36 36.44 23.73
N ARG A 456 9.61 36.01 23.95
CA ARG A 456 10.35 35.11 23.09
C ARG A 456 10.95 34.01 23.96
N LEU A 457 10.77 32.77 23.56
CA LEU A 457 11.46 31.63 24.12
C LEU A 457 12.69 31.34 23.26
N ASP A 458 13.87 31.39 23.87
CA ASP A 458 15.15 31.00 23.30
C ASP A 458 15.57 29.66 23.96
N HIS A 459 16.14 28.73 23.19
CA HIS A 459 16.61 27.42 23.66
C HIS A 459 17.87 26.97 22.90
N ALA A 460 18.62 25.99 23.42
CA ALA A 460 19.72 25.37 22.69
C ALA A 460 19.17 24.47 21.55
N GLY A 461 19.92 24.35 20.45
CA GLY A 461 19.53 23.57 19.27
C GLY A 461 19.46 22.06 19.50
N GLN A 462 18.74 21.38 18.59
CA GLN A 462 18.32 19.98 18.61
C GLN A 462 19.47 18.99 18.31
N GLU A 463 20.20 18.53 19.32
CA GLU A 463 21.02 17.31 19.16
C GLU A 463 20.40 16.09 19.86
N ASP A 464 19.53 16.26 20.87
CA ASP A 464 18.89 15.14 21.61
C ASP A 464 17.57 15.52 22.32
N ALA A 465 16.81 16.51 21.83
CA ALA A 465 15.66 17.09 22.55
C ALA A 465 14.33 17.00 21.77
N ILE A 466 13.24 16.80 22.52
CA ILE A 466 11.83 16.80 22.07
C ILE A 466 11.56 17.92 21.05
N LEU A 467 10.86 17.62 19.96
CA LEU A 467 10.47 18.61 18.95
C LEU A 467 9.58 19.70 19.59
N ILE A 468 9.96 20.96 19.47
CA ILE A 468 9.19 22.07 20.07
C ILE A 468 8.25 22.65 19.02
N ALA A 469 6.95 22.68 19.32
CA ALA A 469 5.98 23.28 18.42
C ALA A 469 6.20 24.80 18.30
N THR A 470 6.21 25.35 17.07
CA THR A 470 6.55 26.76 16.80
C THR A 470 5.30 27.57 16.43
N PRO A 471 5.18 28.88 16.70
CA PRO A 471 6.25 29.84 17.01
C PRO A 471 6.57 29.98 18.51
N VAL A 472 7.86 30.16 18.81
CA VAL A 472 8.38 30.51 20.15
C VAL A 472 8.32 32.01 20.48
N LYS A 473 7.44 32.77 19.81
CA LYS A 473 7.21 34.21 20.02
C LYS A 473 5.72 34.52 19.98
N SER A 474 5.19 35.12 21.05
CA SER A 474 3.81 35.61 21.07
C SER A 474 3.62 36.73 22.11
N HIS A 475 2.38 37.05 22.48
CA HIS A 475 2.03 38.10 23.44
C HIS A 475 1.02 37.65 24.50
N PHE A 476 0.95 38.40 25.59
CA PHE A 476 -0.02 38.22 26.67
C PHE A 476 -0.39 39.56 27.30
N THR A 477 -1.52 39.62 28.01
CA THR A 477 -2.05 40.84 28.61
C THR A 477 -1.85 40.85 30.13
N LEU A 478 -1.30 41.93 30.67
CA LEU A 478 -1.37 42.24 32.10
C LEU A 478 -2.65 43.01 32.38
N LYS A 479 -3.52 42.50 33.26
CA LYS A 479 -4.75 43.18 33.71
C LYS A 479 -4.65 43.55 35.20
N ARG A 480 -5.23 44.69 35.60
CA ARG A 480 -5.34 45.09 37.01
C ARG A 480 -6.70 45.67 37.30
#